data_AF-A0A7S2B8U2-F1
#
_entry.id   AF-A0A7S2B8U2-F1
#
_cell.length_a   1.000
_cell.length_b   1.000
_cell.length_c   1.000
_cell.angle_alpha   90.00
_cell.angle_beta   90.00
_cell.angle_gamma   90.00
#
_symmetry.space_group_name_H-M   'P 1'
#
loop_
_entity.id
_entity.type
_entity.pdbx_description
1 polymer ?
#
loop_
_entity_poly.entity_id
_entity_poly.type
_entity_poly.pdbx_seq_one_letter_code
_entity_poly.pdbx_strand_id
1 'polypeptide(L)'
;ELQGLGNVWYAGAWCGYGFHEDGIASAVAMAQRLLDTPTPPIPWTPISCRMQTTLAERALLGLFTKLGGSMLPPGGAVRLILPSGAETVVSGPSAAAACSEVVTLTVNNNRLFQRVVLRSDIGLGEAYMDGDFECE
;
A
#
# COMPACT_ATOMS: atom_id res chain seq x y z
N GLU A 1 -0.45 12.53 36.70
CA GLU A 1 -0.57 12.81 35.26
C GLU A 1 0.19 14.11 34.97
N LEU A 2 1.13 14.13 34.02
CA LEU A 2 1.99 15.30 33.73
C LEU A 2 1.52 16.14 32.52
N GLN A 3 0.66 15.58 31.68
CA GLN A 3 0.21 16.23 30.45
C GLN A 3 -0.63 17.48 30.75
N GLY A 4 -0.31 18.61 30.13
CA GLY A 4 -1.03 19.87 30.31
C GLY A 4 -0.64 20.64 31.57
N LEU A 5 0.25 20.12 32.43
CA LEU A 5 0.76 20.88 33.56
C LEU A 5 1.67 22.01 33.07
N GLY A 6 1.32 23.25 33.44
CA GLY A 6 2.08 24.44 33.03
C GLY A 6 2.02 24.73 31.52
N ASN A 7 0.97 24.28 30.83
CA ASN A 7 0.87 24.35 29.36
C ASN A 7 2.05 23.63 28.66
N VAL A 8 2.46 22.49 29.21
CA VAL A 8 3.49 21.63 28.61
C VAL A 8 2.87 20.27 28.29
N TRP A 9 3.17 19.79 27.09
CA TRP A 9 2.73 18.49 26.58
C TRP A 9 3.94 17.70 26.11
N TYR A 10 3.94 16.41 26.42
CA TYR A 10 5.04 15.49 26.14
C TYR A 10 4.61 14.48 25.08
N ALA A 11 5.48 14.24 24.11
CA ALA A 11 5.37 13.19 23.11
C ALA A 11 6.75 12.60 22.84
N GLY A 12 6.80 11.35 22.40
CA GLY A 12 8.05 10.62 22.12
C GLY A 12 7.96 9.13 22.46
N ALA A 13 9.01 8.39 22.11
CA ALA A 13 9.07 6.94 22.28
C ALA A 13 8.78 6.47 23.72
N TRP A 14 9.25 7.23 24.71
CA TRP A 14 9.06 6.94 26.14
C TRP A 14 7.65 7.24 26.66
N CYS A 15 6.76 7.78 25.82
CA CYS A 15 5.32 7.85 26.11
C CYS A 15 4.59 6.53 25.81
N GLY A 16 5.30 5.52 25.29
CA GLY A 16 4.83 4.14 25.08
C GLY A 16 5.81 3.13 25.69
N TYR A 17 6.32 2.21 24.89
CA TYR A 17 7.26 1.17 25.31
C TYR A 17 8.72 1.47 24.90
N GLY A 18 8.98 2.63 24.28
CA GLY A 18 10.32 3.05 23.86
C GLY A 18 10.67 2.70 22.42
N PHE A 19 9.72 2.19 21.62
CA PHE A 19 9.96 1.90 20.20
C PHE A 19 9.92 3.16 19.33
N HIS A 20 10.44 3.07 18.11
CA HIS A 20 10.44 4.20 17.17
C HIS A 20 9.01 4.63 16.82
N GLU A 21 8.11 3.65 16.66
CA GLU A 21 6.71 3.80 16.33
C GLU A 21 5.90 4.48 17.44
N ASP A 22 6.31 4.32 18.71
CA ASP A 22 5.68 5.00 19.84
C ASP A 22 5.86 6.52 19.76
N GLY A 23 6.96 6.99 19.14
CA GLY A 23 7.23 8.39 18.93
C GLY A 23 6.18 9.04 18.02
N ILE A 24 5.92 8.45 16.85
CA ILE A 24 4.91 8.97 15.93
C ILE A 24 3.49 8.78 16.51
N ALA A 25 3.20 7.63 17.12
CA ALA A 25 1.89 7.37 17.71
C ALA A 25 1.53 8.37 18.82
N SER A 26 2.48 8.65 19.73
CA SER A 26 2.27 9.64 20.80
C SER A 26 2.14 11.07 20.29
N ALA A 27 2.90 11.46 19.26
CA ALA A 27 2.79 12.77 18.63
C ALA A 27 1.40 12.97 17.98
N VAL A 28 0.92 11.97 17.22
CA VAL A 28 -0.41 12.02 16.59
C VAL A 28 -1.51 12.08 17.65
N ALA A 29 -1.43 11.27 18.70
CA ALA A 29 -2.38 11.30 19.80
C ALA A 29 -2.40 12.67 20.52
N MET A 30 -1.23 13.29 20.69
CA MET A 30 -1.14 14.61 21.32
C MET A 30 -1.70 15.71 20.41
N ALA A 31 -1.36 15.69 19.12
CA ALA A 31 -1.92 16.63 18.15
C ALA A 31 -3.45 16.56 18.09
N GLN A 32 -4.00 15.34 18.12
CA GLN A 32 -5.44 15.12 18.16
C GLN A 32 -6.10 15.74 19.41
N ARG A 33 -5.47 15.59 20.59
CA ARG A 33 -5.94 16.20 21.85
C ARG A 33 -5.86 17.72 21.83
N LEU A 34 -4.77 18.28 21.30
CA LEU A 34 -4.56 19.73 21.25
C LEU A 34 -5.50 20.42 20.27
N LEU A 35 -5.85 19.75 19.16
CA LEU A 35 -6.75 20.28 18.14
C LEU A 35 -8.23 19.97 18.43
N ASP A 36 -8.53 19.15 19.43
CA ASP A 36 -9.87 18.68 19.77
C ASP A 36 -10.62 18.10 18.55
N THR A 37 -9.97 17.17 17.86
CA THR A 37 -10.49 16.57 16.62
C THR A 37 -10.85 15.10 16.80
N PRO A 38 -11.97 14.63 16.21
CA PRO A 38 -12.37 13.23 16.30
C PRO A 38 -11.50 12.29 15.47
N THR A 39 -10.79 12.82 14.47
CA THR A 39 -9.89 12.07 13.58
C THR A 39 -8.43 12.49 13.79
N PRO A 40 -7.47 11.56 13.62
CA PRO A 40 -6.06 11.90 13.70
C PRO A 40 -5.68 12.98 12.68
N PRO A 41 -5.05 14.10 13.09
CA PRO A 41 -4.70 15.21 12.21
C PRO A 41 -3.38 14.91 11.46
N ILE A 42 -3.35 13.81 10.72
CA ILE A 42 -2.19 13.39 9.91
C ILE A 42 -2.37 13.82 8.45
N PRO A 43 -1.35 14.38 7.79
CA PRO A 43 -1.43 14.78 6.38
C PRO A 43 -1.23 13.61 5.39
N TRP A 44 -1.12 12.38 5.88
CA TRP A 44 -0.93 11.16 5.06
C TRP A 44 -2.02 10.13 5.34
N THR A 45 -2.31 9.28 4.35
CA THR A 45 -3.16 8.11 4.52
C THR A 45 -2.33 6.93 5.04
N PRO A 46 -2.64 6.33 6.19
CA PRO A 46 -1.89 5.18 6.69
C PRO A 46 -2.01 3.98 5.73
N ILE A 47 -0.88 3.44 5.31
CA ILE A 47 -0.81 2.20 4.52
C ILE A 47 -0.28 1.09 5.43
N SER A 48 -0.93 -0.07 5.39
CA SER A 48 -0.49 -1.24 6.16
C SER A 48 0.83 -1.76 5.59
N CYS A 49 1.92 -1.62 6.34
CA CYS A 49 3.22 -2.21 6.01
C CYS A 49 3.25 -3.72 6.34
N ARG A 50 2.22 -4.47 5.96
CA ARG A 50 2.18 -5.92 6.19
C ARG A 50 3.16 -6.59 5.22
N MET A 51 4.38 -6.83 5.71
CA MET A 51 5.43 -7.47 4.91
C MET A 51 5.19 -8.96 4.65
N GLN A 52 4.32 -9.61 5.43
CA GLN A 52 4.08 -11.05 5.31
C GLN A 52 3.00 -11.34 4.27
N THR A 53 3.41 -11.87 3.12
CA THR A 53 2.52 -12.41 2.09
C THR A 53 2.16 -13.85 2.39
N THR A 54 0.87 -14.20 2.36
CA THR A 54 0.41 -15.58 2.56
C THR A 54 0.70 -16.45 1.34
N LEU A 55 0.69 -17.78 1.50
CA LEU A 55 0.84 -18.71 0.37
C LEU A 55 -0.26 -18.52 -0.69
N ALA A 56 -1.50 -18.24 -0.26
CA ALA A 56 -2.62 -17.97 -1.15
C ALA A 56 -2.40 -16.69 -1.96
N GLU A 57 -1.94 -15.62 -1.32
CA GLU A 57 -1.61 -14.36 -2.00
C GLU A 57 -0.48 -14.53 -3.01
N ARG A 58 0.55 -15.32 -2.69
CA ARG A 58 1.64 -15.64 -3.64
C ARG A 58 1.13 -16.43 -4.84
N ALA A 59 0.22 -17.39 -4.62
CA ALA A 59 -0.40 -18.14 -5.71
C ALA A 59 -1.26 -17.25 -6.60
N LEU A 60 -2.06 -16.37 -6.00
CA LEU A 60 -2.89 -15.39 -6.72
C LEU A 60 -2.05 -14.39 -7.50
N LEU A 61 -0.93 -13.91 -6.94
CA LEU A 61 0.03 -13.08 -7.67
C LEU A 61 0.62 -13.83 -8.88
N GLY A 62 0.97 -15.12 -8.71
CA GLY A 62 1.43 -15.96 -9.81
C GLY A 62 0.39 -16.13 -10.92
N LEU A 63 -0.89 -16.23 -10.57
CA LEU A 63 -1.98 -16.31 -11.54
C LEU A 63 -2.23 -14.95 -12.20
N PHE A 64 -2.24 -13.87 -11.42
CA PHE A 64 -2.37 -12.50 -11.90
C PHE A 64 -1.28 -12.15 -12.91
N THR A 65 -0.02 -12.44 -12.61
CA THR A 65 1.10 -12.15 -13.53
C THR A 65 0.99 -12.93 -14.85
N LYS A 66 0.53 -14.19 -14.80
CA LYS A 66 0.31 -15.01 -16.01
C LYS A 66 -0.87 -14.50 -16.85
N LEU A 67 -2.01 -14.25 -16.22
CA LEU A 67 -3.21 -13.77 -16.92
C LEU A 67 -3.01 -12.34 -17.42
N GLY A 68 -2.51 -11.44 -16.57
CA GLY A 68 -2.23 -10.05 -16.90
C GLY A 68 -1.24 -9.92 -18.04
N GLY A 69 -0.18 -10.74 -18.07
CA GLY A 69 0.76 -10.78 -19.19
C GLY A 69 0.08 -11.07 -20.53
N SER A 70 -0.87 -12.01 -20.57
CA SER A 70 -1.63 -12.29 -21.81
C SER A 70 -2.63 -11.19 -22.22
N MET A 71 -3.03 -10.32 -21.28
CA MET A 71 -3.99 -9.24 -21.52
C MET A 71 -3.33 -7.92 -21.94
N LEU A 72 -2.02 -7.79 -21.72
CA LEU A 72 -1.28 -6.59 -22.10
C LEU A 72 -1.05 -6.52 -23.62
N PRO A 73 -1.06 -5.31 -24.21
CA PRO A 73 -0.73 -5.14 -25.62
C PRO A 73 0.72 -5.58 -25.91
N PRO A 74 1.03 -5.94 -27.17
CA PRO A 74 2.39 -6.29 -27.55
C PRO A 74 3.37 -5.18 -27.18
N GLY A 75 4.42 -5.51 -26.43
CA GLY A 75 5.41 -4.54 -25.97
C GLY A 75 4.99 -3.68 -24.77
N GLY A 76 3.81 -3.91 -24.19
CA GLY A 76 3.40 -3.28 -22.93
C GLY A 76 3.94 -4.02 -21.71
N ALA A 77 4.31 -3.28 -20.66
CA ALA A 77 4.67 -3.85 -19.38
C ALA A 77 4.14 -3.00 -18.22
N VAL A 78 3.83 -3.68 -17.13
CA VAL A 78 3.38 -3.09 -15.87
C VAL A 78 4.33 -3.52 -14.77
N ARG A 79 4.98 -2.56 -14.12
CA ARG A 79 5.79 -2.78 -12.93
C ARG A 79 4.90 -2.69 -11.71
N LEU A 80 4.97 -3.68 -10.84
CA LEU A 80 4.23 -3.75 -9.58
C LEU A 80 5.20 -3.60 -8.42
N ILE A 81 4.95 -2.64 -7.54
CA ILE A 81 5.59 -2.53 -6.23
C ILE A 81 4.63 -3.17 -5.23
N LEU A 82 5.02 -4.31 -4.65
CA LEU A 82 4.16 -5.08 -3.74
C LEU A 82 4.16 -4.47 -2.32
N PRO A 83 3.16 -4.78 -1.47
CA PRO A 83 3.14 -4.32 -0.07
C PRO A 83 4.35 -4.78 0.76
N SER A 84 5.03 -5.85 0.33
CA SER A 84 6.28 -6.33 0.93
C SER A 84 7.51 -5.49 0.57
N GLY A 85 7.37 -4.53 -0.34
CA GLY A 85 8.47 -3.78 -0.95
C GLY A 85 9.17 -4.53 -2.10
N ALA A 86 8.79 -5.78 -2.37
CA ALA A 86 9.32 -6.52 -3.52
C ALA A 86 8.72 -5.98 -4.83
N GLU A 87 9.52 -5.96 -5.88
CA GLU A 87 9.08 -5.53 -7.21
C GLU A 87 8.92 -6.73 -8.15
N THR A 88 7.91 -6.67 -9.01
CA THR A 88 7.72 -7.63 -10.08
C THR A 88 7.20 -6.94 -11.34
N VAL A 89 7.54 -7.47 -12.51
CA VAL A 89 7.13 -6.90 -13.79
C VAL A 89 6.25 -7.90 -14.52
N VAL A 90 5.08 -7.44 -14.94
CA VAL A 90 4.16 -8.19 -15.79
C VAL A 90 4.33 -7.67 -17.21
N SER A 91 4.74 -8.53 -18.13
CA SER A 91 5.04 -8.15 -19.51
C SER A 91 4.12 -8.84 -20.50
N GLY A 92 3.70 -8.10 -21.53
CA GLY A 92 2.94 -8.61 -22.65
C GLY A 92 3.72 -9.60 -23.52
N PRO A 93 3.02 -10.37 -24.38
CA PRO A 93 3.68 -11.16 -25.41
C PRO A 93 4.57 -10.26 -26.30
N SER A 94 5.78 -10.72 -26.58
CA SER A 94 6.81 -10.00 -27.38
C SER A 94 7.46 -8.76 -26.73
N ALA A 95 7.38 -8.58 -25.41
CA ALA A 95 8.05 -7.48 -24.69
C ALA A 95 9.59 -7.61 -24.55
N ALA A 96 10.22 -8.60 -25.20
CA ALA A 96 11.64 -8.93 -25.02
C ALA A 96 12.63 -7.90 -25.59
N ALA A 97 12.18 -6.85 -26.27
CA ALA A 97 13.05 -5.83 -26.83
C ALA A 97 12.40 -4.44 -26.70
N ALA A 98 12.87 -3.67 -25.71
CA ALA A 98 12.53 -2.26 -25.48
C ALA A 98 11.03 -1.98 -25.28
N CYS A 99 10.54 -2.27 -24.08
CA CYS A 99 9.24 -1.78 -23.62
C CYS A 99 9.30 -0.25 -23.47
N SER A 100 8.66 0.48 -24.38
CA SER A 100 8.72 1.94 -24.45
C SER A 100 7.91 2.65 -23.36
N GLU A 101 6.89 1.99 -22.81
CA GLU A 101 6.01 2.54 -21.77
C GLU A 101 5.78 1.50 -20.68
N VAL A 102 6.44 1.71 -19.53
CA VAL A 102 6.26 0.90 -18.33
C VAL A 102 5.43 1.71 -17.35
N VAL A 103 4.22 1.24 -17.08
CA VAL A 103 3.34 1.84 -16.06
C VAL A 103 3.71 1.25 -14.71
N THR A 104 3.90 2.09 -13.68
CA THR A 104 4.18 1.61 -12.32
C THR A 104 2.91 1.61 -11.49
N LEU A 105 2.56 0.46 -10.93
CA LEU A 105 1.48 0.33 -9.96
C LEU A 105 2.07 0.05 -8.58
N THR A 106 1.69 0.87 -7.61
CA THR A 106 1.98 0.64 -6.20
C THR A 106 0.80 -0.11 -5.59
N VAL A 107 1.03 -1.36 -5.18
CA VAL A 107 -0.01 -2.21 -4.60
C VAL A 107 -0.05 -1.97 -3.10
N ASN A 108 -1.16 -1.40 -2.63
CA ASN A 108 -1.42 -1.15 -1.22
C ASN A 108 -1.96 -2.41 -0.51
N ASN A 109 -2.73 -3.24 -1.24
CA ASN A 109 -3.38 -4.43 -0.70
C ASN A 109 -3.37 -5.61 -1.69
N ASN A 110 -2.93 -6.78 -1.23
CA ASN A 110 -2.90 -8.02 -2.02
C ASN A 110 -4.29 -8.49 -2.48
N ARG A 111 -5.38 -7.95 -1.91
CA ARG A 111 -6.76 -8.17 -2.39
C ARG A 111 -6.95 -7.82 -3.86
N LEU A 112 -6.14 -6.88 -4.39
CA LEU A 112 -6.07 -6.57 -5.82
C LEU A 112 -5.99 -7.86 -6.66
N PHE A 113 -5.05 -8.74 -6.35
CA PHE A 113 -4.78 -9.94 -7.15
C PHE A 113 -5.98 -10.88 -7.14
N GLN A 114 -6.59 -11.07 -5.97
CA GLN A 114 -7.79 -11.90 -5.84
C GLN A 114 -8.94 -11.34 -6.70
N ARG A 115 -9.18 -10.03 -6.63
CA ARG A 115 -10.28 -9.37 -7.35
C ARG A 115 -10.10 -9.46 -8.85
N VAL A 116 -8.92 -9.16 -9.35
CA VAL A 116 -8.65 -9.22 -10.79
C VAL A 116 -8.69 -10.66 -11.30
N VAL A 117 -8.16 -11.62 -10.54
CA VAL A 117 -8.23 -13.04 -10.92
C VAL A 117 -9.67 -13.55 -10.97
N LEU A 118 -10.52 -13.17 -10.00
CA LEU A 118 -11.88 -13.71 -9.88
C LEU A 118 -12.94 -12.93 -10.66
N ARG A 119 -12.71 -11.63 -10.89
CA ARG A 119 -13.71 -10.69 -11.46
C ARG A 119 -13.16 -9.83 -12.61
N SER A 120 -11.93 -10.10 -13.06
CA SER A 120 -11.30 -9.46 -14.22
C SER A 120 -11.37 -7.93 -14.19
N ASP A 121 -11.92 -7.28 -15.23
CA ASP A 121 -12.06 -5.84 -15.39
C ASP A 121 -12.90 -5.18 -14.29
N ILE A 122 -14.02 -5.79 -13.89
CA ILE A 122 -14.84 -5.32 -12.76
C ILE A 122 -14.01 -5.36 -11.47
N GLY A 123 -13.25 -6.43 -11.27
CA GLY A 123 -12.36 -6.58 -10.11
C GLY A 123 -11.26 -5.53 -10.05
N LEU A 124 -10.72 -5.13 -11.20
CA LEU A 124 -9.73 -4.06 -11.30
C LEU A 124 -10.35 -2.70 -10.95
N GLY A 125 -11.56 -2.42 -11.43
CA GLY A 125 -12.31 -1.20 -11.10
C GLY A 125 -12.65 -1.11 -9.61
N GLU A 126 -13.15 -2.20 -9.01
CA GLU A 126 -13.40 -2.29 -7.56
C GLU A 126 -12.11 -2.06 -6.74
N ALA A 127 -10.99 -2.64 -7.19
CA ALA A 127 -9.70 -2.47 -6.54
C ALA A 127 -9.20 -1.02 -6.60
N TYR A 128 -9.41 -0.33 -7.72
CA TYR A 128 -9.07 1.10 -7.84
C TYR A 128 -9.94 1.96 -6.92
N MET A 129 -11.26 1.74 -6.91
CA MET A 129 -12.18 2.52 -6.07
C MET A 129 -11.94 2.33 -4.58
N ASP A 130 -11.48 1.15 -4.16
CA ASP A 130 -11.18 0.86 -2.77
C ASP A 130 -9.73 1.23 -2.36
N GLY A 131 -8.91 1.75 -3.28
CA GLY A 131 -7.52 2.11 -3.00
C GLY A 131 -6.60 0.91 -2.76
N ASP A 132 -6.93 -0.27 -3.30
CA ASP A 132 -6.07 -1.47 -3.21
C ASP A 132 -4.74 -1.27 -3.98
N PHE A 133 -4.68 -0.31 -4.91
CA PHE A 133 -3.47 0.12 -5.63
C PHE A 133 -3.59 1.56 -6.13
N GLU A 134 -2.44 2.15 -6.46
CA GLU A 134 -2.29 3.46 -7.09
C GLU A 134 -1.40 3.34 -8.33
N CYS A 135 -1.60 4.24 -9.30
CA CYS A 135 -0.88 4.26 -10.57
C CYS A 135 -0.12 5.57 -10.72
N GLU A 136 1.18 5.48 -10.99
CA GLU A 136 2.05 6.62 -11.35
C GLU A 136 2.55 6.49 -12.80
#